data_AF-A0A7J5TXA1-F1
#
_entry.id   AF-A0A7J5TXA1-F1
#
_cell.length_a   1.000
_cell.length_b   1.000
_cell.length_c   1.000
_cell.angle_alpha   90.00
_cell.angle_beta   90.00
_cell.angle_gamma   90.00
#
_symmetry.space_group_name_H-M   'P 1'
#
loop_
_entity.id
_entity.type
_entity.pdbx_description
1 polymer ?
#
loop_
_entity_poly.entity_id
_entity_poly.type
_entity_poly.pdbx_seq_one_letter_code
_entity_poly.pdbx_strand_id
1 'polypeptide(L)'
;MNRHFLSFLFVLVSAIATNFFAQRVWAQAPATGVMTANDVTTIKSIKIGNLDKDTYFKSGNFILDRYEERPPYVFNYSDGISRKIYLYKVYAAADTKELGLLAIYQNSKTGDLKPFVIPGANADRKAWDLYIDDLKYVGEKEPGLMSALGFVLSREMATLLAGGAGAKTDDGKKKEEYNFCFAPEAPVTLLNGTTKPIAKLNVGDVILGYDATTHTLVPTRITGVQAHAPVAPDTQIGLSGVWLTPAEGLTAARTLPEPMLFEATPNHPVLTATGRKPLGDVQTGETLYRYESGTLVPYHVARPSETTRSVNVVYTLTTDRGAFLVDDMLVLDK
;
A
#
# COMPACT_ATOMS: atom_id res chain seq x y z
N MET A 1 50.23 -42.06 48.93
CA MET A 1 49.52 -40.95 48.26
C MET A 1 48.57 -40.34 49.28
N ASN A 2 48.80 -39.10 49.72
CA ASN A 2 48.10 -38.51 50.87
C ASN A 2 46.61 -38.32 50.58
N ARG A 3 45.75 -38.71 51.53
CA ARG A 3 44.28 -38.64 51.41
C ARG A 3 43.80 -37.22 51.05
N HIS A 4 44.51 -36.21 51.55
CA HIS A 4 44.27 -34.80 51.25
C HIS A 4 44.59 -34.40 49.79
N PHE A 5 45.59 -35.04 49.17
CA PHE A 5 45.95 -34.79 47.77
C PHE A 5 44.90 -35.34 46.81
N LEU A 6 44.34 -36.52 47.13
CA LEU A 6 43.27 -37.13 46.35
C LEU A 6 41.96 -36.32 46.44
N SER A 7 41.63 -35.79 47.62
CA SER A 7 40.49 -34.88 47.79
C SER A 7 40.68 -33.56 47.04
N PHE A 8 41.89 -32.98 47.04
CA PHE A 8 42.18 -31.77 46.27
C PHE A 8 42.04 -31.99 44.76
N LEU A 9 42.55 -33.12 44.25
CA LEU A 9 42.43 -33.49 42.85
C LEU A 9 40.96 -33.66 42.44
N PHE A 10 40.14 -34.26 43.30
CA PHE A 10 38.73 -34.47 43.03
C PHE A 10 37.96 -33.14 42.96
N VAL A 11 38.24 -32.19 43.86
CA VAL A 11 37.65 -30.84 43.85
C VAL A 11 38.09 -30.05 42.62
N LEU A 12 39.36 -30.17 42.22
CA LEU A 12 39.88 -29.51 41.02
C LEU A 12 39.21 -30.04 39.74
N VAL A 13 39.07 -31.36 39.61
CA VAL A 13 38.42 -31.99 38.44
C VAL A 13 36.94 -31.63 38.36
N SER A 14 36.25 -31.57 39.51
CA SER A 14 34.84 -31.15 39.56
C SER A 14 34.65 -29.66 39.27
N ALA A 15 35.59 -28.81 39.69
CA ALA A 15 35.59 -27.37 39.36
C ALA A 15 35.92 -27.09 37.87
N ILE A 16 36.78 -27.91 37.25
CA ILE A 16 37.06 -27.82 35.81
C ILE A 16 35.86 -28.36 35.01
N ALA A 17 35.25 -29.45 35.45
CA ALA A 17 34.05 -30.00 34.83
C ALA A 17 32.87 -29.02 34.88
N THR A 18 32.60 -28.38 36.04
CA THR A 18 31.52 -27.39 36.15
C THR A 18 31.77 -26.15 35.30
N ASN A 19 33.02 -25.71 35.12
CA ASN A 19 33.35 -24.63 34.18
C ASN A 19 33.15 -25.04 32.72
N PHE A 20 33.50 -26.28 32.33
CA PHE A 20 33.24 -26.79 30.98
C PHE A 20 31.74 -26.95 30.68
N PHE A 21 30.94 -27.36 31.68
CA PHE A 21 29.48 -27.42 31.55
C PHE A 21 28.84 -26.03 31.56
N ALA A 22 29.32 -25.08 32.38
CA ALA A 22 28.83 -23.71 32.38
C ALA A 22 29.14 -22.97 31.07
N GLN A 23 30.30 -23.21 30.46
CA GLN A 23 30.63 -22.66 29.13
C GLN A 23 29.76 -23.26 28.01
N ARG A 24 29.34 -24.53 28.11
CA ARG A 24 28.38 -25.12 27.16
C ARG A 24 26.95 -24.60 27.34
N VAL A 25 26.55 -24.22 28.55
CA VAL A 25 25.22 -23.62 28.81
C VAL A 25 25.12 -22.20 28.23
N TRP A 26 26.24 -21.51 27.99
CA TRP A 26 26.27 -20.20 27.32
C TRP A 26 26.38 -20.26 25.79
N ALA A 27 26.61 -21.45 25.22
CA ALA A 27 26.34 -21.74 23.83
C ALA A 27 24.95 -22.36 23.69
N GLN A 28 23.93 -21.71 24.27
CA GLN A 28 22.58 -21.92 23.78
C GLN A 28 22.62 -21.51 22.31
N ALA A 29 22.44 -22.49 21.42
CA ALA A 29 22.07 -22.20 20.05
C ALA A 29 20.96 -21.14 20.12
N PRO A 30 21.11 -19.98 19.44
CA PRO A 30 20.13 -18.92 19.53
C PRO A 30 18.76 -19.54 19.27
N ALA A 31 17.80 -19.20 20.11
CA ALA A 31 16.45 -19.73 19.99
C ALA A 31 16.01 -19.62 18.52
N THR A 32 15.51 -20.72 17.95
CA THR A 32 15.12 -20.76 16.55
C THR A 32 14.07 -19.69 16.28
N GLY A 33 14.39 -18.72 15.43
CA GLY A 33 13.55 -17.56 15.14
C GLY A 33 13.91 -16.25 15.88
N VAL A 34 15.08 -16.17 16.52
CA VAL A 34 15.61 -14.91 17.12
C VAL A 34 16.79 -14.40 16.31
N MET A 35 16.72 -13.14 15.87
CA MET A 35 17.84 -12.50 15.16
C MET A 35 18.97 -12.15 16.12
N THR A 36 20.19 -12.59 15.80
CA THR A 36 21.43 -12.29 16.54
C THR A 36 22.27 -11.21 15.85
N ALA A 37 23.26 -10.65 16.55
CA ALA A 37 24.20 -9.68 15.98
C ALA A 37 24.99 -10.23 14.77
N ASN A 38 25.30 -11.54 14.76
CA ASN A 38 25.98 -12.17 13.63
C ASN A 38 25.05 -12.34 12.41
N ASP A 39 23.74 -12.52 12.67
CA ASP A 39 22.75 -12.56 11.59
C ASP A 39 22.64 -11.19 10.94
N VAL A 40 22.63 -10.10 11.73
CA VAL A 40 22.63 -8.72 11.21
C VAL A 40 23.80 -8.46 10.26
N THR A 41 25.03 -8.82 10.64
CA THR A 41 26.21 -8.61 9.79
C THR A 41 26.15 -9.48 8.54
N THR A 42 25.66 -10.71 8.66
CA THR A 42 25.48 -11.63 7.53
C THR A 42 24.44 -11.09 6.56
N ILE A 43 23.27 -10.64 7.04
CA ILE A 43 22.19 -10.10 6.22
C ILE A 43 22.64 -8.84 5.47
N LYS A 44 23.37 -7.92 6.14
CA LYS A 44 23.95 -6.73 5.49
C LYS A 44 24.92 -7.06 4.36
N SER A 45 25.61 -8.19 4.44
CA SER A 45 26.58 -8.61 3.43
C SER A 45 25.95 -9.23 2.18
N ILE A 46 24.64 -9.52 2.21
CA ILE A 46 23.96 -10.15 1.08
C ILE A 46 23.86 -9.17 -0.10
N LYS A 47 24.47 -9.57 -1.22
CA LYS A 47 24.39 -8.81 -2.48
C LYS A 47 23.13 -9.20 -3.23
N ILE A 48 22.26 -8.22 -3.47
CA ILE A 48 21.09 -8.37 -4.34
C ILE A 48 21.49 -7.94 -5.75
N GLY A 49 21.25 -8.78 -6.75
CA GLY A 49 21.66 -8.52 -8.12
C GLY A 49 20.88 -7.36 -8.73
N ASN A 50 19.56 -7.49 -8.78
CA ASN A 50 18.66 -6.49 -9.35
C ASN A 50 17.55 -6.12 -8.34
N LEU A 51 17.70 -4.98 -7.67
CA LEU A 51 16.74 -4.50 -6.67
C LEU A 51 15.32 -4.27 -7.23
N ASP A 52 15.17 -3.98 -8.52
CA ASP A 52 13.86 -3.75 -9.13
C ASP A 52 13.13 -5.04 -9.53
N LYS A 53 13.87 -6.16 -9.72
CA LYS A 53 13.31 -7.44 -10.21
C LYS A 53 13.38 -8.58 -9.18
N ASP A 54 14.37 -8.56 -8.31
CA ASP A 54 14.61 -9.63 -7.35
C ASP A 54 13.73 -9.38 -6.12
N THR A 55 12.49 -9.85 -6.23
CA THR A 55 11.48 -9.76 -5.16
C THR A 55 11.66 -10.87 -4.13
N TYR A 56 12.13 -12.05 -4.53
CA TYR A 56 12.33 -13.17 -3.63
C TYR A 56 13.71 -13.78 -3.85
N PHE A 57 14.49 -13.93 -2.79
CA PHE A 57 15.78 -14.60 -2.86
C PHE A 57 16.16 -15.31 -1.57
N LYS A 58 16.81 -16.46 -1.72
CA LYS A 58 17.33 -17.27 -0.62
C LYS A 58 18.84 -17.18 -0.61
N SER A 59 19.42 -16.75 0.51
CA SER A 59 20.88 -16.62 0.68
C SER A 59 21.30 -17.22 2.02
N GLY A 60 22.02 -18.34 1.95
CA GLY A 60 22.45 -19.09 3.14
C GLY A 60 21.27 -19.50 4.01
N ASN A 61 21.28 -19.05 5.26
CA ASN A 61 20.26 -19.34 6.27
C ASN A 61 19.08 -18.35 6.27
N PHE A 62 19.01 -17.44 5.30
CA PHE A 62 17.99 -16.40 5.25
C PHE A 62 17.22 -16.45 3.93
N ILE A 63 15.94 -16.11 4.01
CA ILE A 63 15.08 -15.82 2.86
C ILE A 63 14.70 -14.35 2.97
N LEU A 64 14.92 -13.61 1.90
CA LEU A 64 14.54 -12.22 1.78
C LEU A 64 13.43 -12.13 0.75
N ASP A 65 12.28 -11.66 1.21
CA ASP A 65 11.06 -11.53 0.42
C ASP A 65 10.64 -10.06 0.38
N ARG A 66 10.30 -9.54 -0.79
CA ARG A 66 9.91 -8.14 -0.98
C ARG A 66 8.70 -7.90 -0.11
N TYR A 67 8.80 -6.90 0.76
CA TYR A 67 7.73 -6.58 1.69
C TYR A 67 6.43 -6.32 0.92
N GLU A 68 5.50 -7.29 0.97
CA GLU A 68 4.21 -7.28 0.27
C GLU A 68 4.30 -7.00 -1.24
N GLU A 69 5.38 -7.44 -1.91
CA GLU A 69 5.64 -7.15 -3.33
C GLU A 69 5.63 -5.64 -3.69
N ARG A 70 5.77 -4.76 -2.68
CA ARG A 70 5.67 -3.31 -2.87
C ARG A 70 6.84 -2.77 -3.71
N PRO A 71 6.59 -1.75 -4.57
CA PRO A 71 7.68 -1.05 -5.25
C PRO A 71 8.58 -0.33 -4.23
N PRO A 72 9.81 0.07 -4.61
CA PRO A 72 10.63 0.92 -3.76
C PRO A 72 9.94 2.25 -3.47
N TYR A 73 10.14 2.75 -2.25
CA TYR A 73 9.73 4.09 -1.86
C TYR A 73 10.68 5.08 -2.53
N VAL A 74 10.15 5.91 -3.43
CA VAL A 74 10.94 6.90 -4.17
C VAL A 74 10.73 8.28 -3.58
N PHE A 75 11.82 8.92 -3.18
CA PHE A 75 11.83 10.27 -2.63
C PHE A 75 12.56 11.21 -3.59
N ASN A 76 11.83 12.18 -4.11
CA ASN A 76 12.36 13.27 -4.91
C ASN A 76 12.41 14.53 -4.05
N TYR A 77 13.56 14.78 -3.43
CA TYR A 77 13.76 15.99 -2.64
C TYR A 77 14.06 17.19 -3.57
N SER A 78 13.91 18.40 -3.05
CA SER A 78 14.18 19.65 -3.79
C SER A 78 15.65 19.80 -4.21
N ASP A 79 16.54 18.97 -3.69
CA ASP A 79 17.95 18.88 -4.09
C ASP A 79 18.18 18.14 -5.44
N GLY A 80 17.10 17.62 -6.05
CA GLY A 80 17.14 16.92 -7.33
C GLY A 80 17.75 15.52 -7.26
N ILE A 81 18.01 14.99 -6.05
CA ILE A 81 18.57 13.65 -5.86
C ILE A 81 17.45 12.67 -5.52
N SER A 82 17.20 11.73 -6.43
CA SER A 82 16.25 10.65 -6.21
C SER A 82 16.83 9.64 -5.23
N ARG A 83 16.09 9.35 -4.16
CA ARG A 83 16.46 8.35 -3.16
C ARG A 83 15.42 7.25 -3.18
N LYS A 84 15.87 5.99 -3.20
CA LYS A 84 14.98 4.83 -3.18
C LYS A 84 15.21 4.01 -1.92
N ILE A 85 14.14 3.54 -1.29
CA ILE A 85 14.19 2.56 -0.21
C ILE A 85 13.45 1.31 -0.63
N TYR A 86 14.15 0.18 -0.61
CA TYR A 86 13.60 -1.14 -0.87
C TYR A 86 13.42 -1.86 0.46
N LEU A 87 12.21 -2.34 0.76
CA LEU A 87 11.94 -3.13 1.96
C LEU A 87 11.87 -4.62 1.63
N TYR A 88 12.47 -5.44 2.48
CA TYR A 88 12.38 -6.90 2.44
C TYR A 88 12.02 -7.42 3.84
N LYS A 89 11.12 -8.40 3.91
CA LYS A 89 10.95 -9.26 5.07
C LYS A 89 12.09 -10.26 5.13
N VAL A 90 12.66 -10.43 6.32
CA VAL A 90 13.72 -11.38 6.58
C VAL A 90 13.13 -12.59 7.27
N TYR A 91 13.24 -13.75 6.65
CA TYR A 91 12.83 -15.03 7.21
C TYR A 91 14.04 -15.93 7.47
N ALA A 92 13.98 -16.73 8.52
CA ALA A 92 14.88 -17.86 8.71
C ALA A 92 14.58 -18.94 7.66
N ALA A 93 15.59 -19.40 6.93
CA ALA A 93 15.43 -20.41 5.87
C ALA A 93 15.04 -21.79 6.41
N ALA A 94 15.28 -22.06 7.70
CA ALA A 94 15.03 -23.36 8.33
C ALA A 94 13.56 -23.56 8.70
N ASP A 95 12.89 -22.53 9.20
CA ASP A 95 11.53 -22.62 9.75
C ASP A 95 10.58 -21.53 9.24
N THR A 96 11.03 -20.70 8.27
CA THR A 96 10.26 -19.59 7.68
C THR A 96 9.73 -18.58 8.71
N LYS A 97 10.32 -18.53 9.91
CA LYS A 97 9.94 -17.53 10.90
C LYS A 97 10.46 -16.16 10.51
N GLU A 98 9.61 -15.16 10.70
CA GLU A 98 9.97 -13.75 10.49
C GLU A 98 10.98 -13.31 11.57
N LEU A 99 12.15 -12.84 11.11
CA LEU A 99 13.23 -12.36 11.96
C LEU A 99 13.24 -10.83 12.08
N GLY A 100 12.73 -10.13 11.06
CA GLY A 100 12.73 -8.67 10.99
C GLY A 100 12.61 -8.16 9.55
N LEU A 101 13.06 -6.92 9.33
CA LEU A 101 13.06 -6.26 8.02
C LEU A 101 14.48 -5.91 7.58
N LEU A 102 14.70 -5.86 6.27
CA LEU A 102 15.89 -5.29 5.65
C LEU A 102 15.45 -4.13 4.76
N ALA A 103 15.92 -2.92 5.08
CA ALA A 103 15.77 -1.73 4.26
C ALA A 103 17.05 -1.46 3.49
N ILE A 104 16.97 -1.37 2.16
CA ILE A 104 18.11 -1.01 1.32
C ILE A 104 17.88 0.37 0.76
N TYR A 105 18.74 1.29 1.15
CA TYR A 105 18.76 2.64 0.63
C TYR A 105 19.66 2.72 -0.60
N GLN A 106 19.17 3.39 -1.64
CA GLN A 106 19.89 3.69 -2.87
C GLN A 106 19.80 5.19 -3.16
N ASN A 107 20.95 5.82 -3.36
CA ASN A 107 21.05 7.21 -3.76
C ASN A 107 21.36 7.30 -5.27
N SER A 108 20.55 8.01 -6.05
CA SER A 108 20.75 8.12 -7.51
C SER A 108 22.02 8.88 -7.91
N LYS A 109 22.60 9.68 -7.00
CA LYS A 109 23.82 10.47 -7.27
C LYS A 109 25.09 9.66 -7.09
N THR A 110 25.18 8.84 -6.03
CA THR A 110 26.37 8.03 -5.73
C THR A 110 26.24 6.61 -6.27
N GLY A 111 25.02 6.11 -6.47
CA GLY A 111 24.76 4.71 -6.81
C GLY A 111 25.00 3.74 -5.65
N ASP A 112 25.45 4.25 -4.49
CA ASP A 112 25.79 3.44 -3.33
C ASP A 112 24.54 2.83 -2.70
N LEU A 113 24.65 1.54 -2.37
CA LEU A 113 23.65 0.79 -1.63
C LEU A 113 24.04 0.74 -0.16
N LYS A 114 23.13 1.13 0.72
CA LYS A 114 23.32 1.07 2.18
C LYS A 114 22.22 0.17 2.79
N PRO A 115 22.56 -1.06 3.23
CA PRO A 115 21.62 -1.97 3.85
C PRO A 115 21.45 -1.68 5.35
N PHE A 116 20.21 -1.64 5.83
CA PHE A 116 19.82 -1.45 7.22
C PHE A 116 18.94 -2.63 7.65
N VAL A 117 19.39 -3.36 8.66
CA VAL A 117 18.62 -4.47 9.22
C VAL A 117 17.86 -3.95 10.43
N ILE A 118 16.54 -4.07 10.38
CA ILE A 118 15.63 -3.70 11.44
C ILE A 118 15.21 -4.99 12.14
N PRO A 119 15.72 -5.26 13.35
CA PRO A 119 15.41 -6.50 14.03
C PRO A 119 13.93 -6.59 14.41
N GLY A 120 13.37 -7.81 14.45
CA GLY A 120 12.03 -8.05 14.98
C GLY A 120 11.96 -7.86 16.50
N ALA A 121 10.75 -7.80 17.04
CA ALA A 121 10.52 -7.57 18.48
C ALA A 121 11.23 -8.58 19.39
N ASN A 122 11.41 -9.82 18.92
CA ASN A 122 12.04 -10.90 19.67
C ASN A 122 13.56 -10.99 19.46
N ALA A 123 14.17 -10.06 18.74
CA ALA A 123 15.62 -10.07 18.45
C ALA A 123 16.47 -9.80 19.69
N ASP A 124 17.73 -10.26 19.65
CA ASP A 124 18.71 -9.97 20.71
C ASP A 124 18.97 -8.45 20.81
N ARG A 125 19.21 -7.96 22.03
CA ARG A 125 19.55 -6.56 22.31
C ARG A 125 20.76 -6.10 21.48
N LYS A 126 21.75 -6.97 21.29
CA LYS A 126 22.94 -6.63 20.48
C LYS A 126 22.60 -6.39 19.00
N ALA A 127 21.55 -7.01 18.47
CA ALA A 127 21.07 -6.73 17.12
C ALA A 127 20.43 -5.33 17.04
N TRP A 128 19.69 -4.94 18.08
CA TRP A 128 19.15 -3.59 18.23
C TRP A 128 20.23 -2.51 18.41
N ASP A 129 21.29 -2.81 19.17
CA ASP A 129 22.43 -1.90 19.34
C ASP A 129 23.10 -1.62 17.97
N LEU A 130 23.31 -2.65 17.14
CA LEU A 130 23.84 -2.50 15.78
C LEU A 130 22.92 -1.67 14.86
N TYR A 131 21.60 -1.82 15.00
CA TYR A 131 20.64 -1.02 14.24
C TYR A 131 20.72 0.47 14.63
N ILE A 132 20.80 0.77 15.93
CA ILE A 132 20.95 2.14 16.42
C ILE A 132 22.29 2.74 15.96
N ASP A 133 23.36 1.96 16.00
CA ASP A 133 24.67 2.39 15.52
C ASP A 133 24.63 2.72 14.01
N ASP A 134 23.95 1.91 13.19
CA ASP A 134 23.79 2.23 11.77
C ASP A 134 23.04 3.55 11.57
N LEU A 135 21.94 3.75 12.30
CA LEU A 135 21.14 4.98 12.21
C LEU A 135 21.99 6.21 12.55
N LYS A 136 22.83 6.10 13.58
CA LYS A 136 23.72 7.19 13.98
C LYS A 136 24.83 7.40 12.96
N TYR A 137 25.65 6.38 12.71
CA TYR A 137 26.91 6.54 11.98
C TYR A 137 26.76 6.57 10.45
N VAL A 138 25.72 5.92 9.90
CA VAL A 138 25.42 5.97 8.46
C VAL A 138 24.39 7.07 8.18
N GLY A 139 23.40 7.25 9.06
CA GLY A 139 22.37 8.28 8.93
C GLY A 139 22.89 9.70 8.96
N GLU A 140 23.85 10.01 9.82
CA GLU A 140 24.44 11.36 9.89
C GLU A 140 25.29 11.68 8.65
N LYS A 141 25.83 10.67 7.97
CA LYS A 141 26.74 10.85 6.82
C LYS A 141 26.01 10.97 5.48
N GLU A 142 24.76 10.50 5.39
CA GLU A 142 23.98 10.48 4.14
C GLU A 142 22.80 11.46 4.22
N PRO A 143 22.89 12.63 3.55
CA PRO A 143 21.84 13.64 3.59
C PRO A 143 20.50 13.07 3.07
N GLY A 144 19.46 13.18 3.88
CA GLY A 144 18.10 12.74 3.55
C GLY A 144 17.84 11.24 3.80
N LEU A 145 18.83 10.47 4.27
CA LEU A 145 18.63 9.06 4.61
C LEU A 145 17.70 8.89 5.81
N MET A 146 17.96 9.60 6.92
CA MET A 146 17.15 9.49 8.14
C MET A 146 15.71 9.94 7.92
N SER A 147 15.49 10.99 7.12
CA SER A 147 14.13 11.44 6.77
C SER A 147 13.41 10.43 5.88
N ALA A 148 14.09 9.88 4.88
CA ALA A 148 13.51 8.85 4.02
C ALA A 148 13.17 7.58 4.80
N LEU A 149 14.13 7.05 5.57
CA LEU A 149 13.93 5.85 6.38
C LEU A 149 12.88 6.06 7.47
N GLY A 150 12.95 7.20 8.19
CA GLY A 150 11.96 7.55 9.20
C GLY A 150 10.55 7.66 8.64
N PHE A 151 10.38 8.24 7.44
CA PHE A 151 9.08 8.27 6.76
C PHE A 151 8.57 6.87 6.45
N VAL A 152 9.40 6.01 5.83
CA VAL A 152 9.02 4.63 5.49
C VAL A 152 8.59 3.85 6.74
N LEU A 153 9.35 3.93 7.84
CA LEU A 153 9.02 3.20 9.06
C LEU A 153 7.81 3.76 9.79
N SER A 154 7.62 5.09 9.80
CA SER A 154 6.43 5.71 10.40
C SER A 154 5.17 5.31 9.64
N ARG A 155 5.27 5.23 8.31
CA ARG A 155 4.24 4.76 7.40
C ARG A 155 3.88 3.30 7.65
N GLU A 156 4.86 2.40 7.78
CA GLU A 156 4.60 1.01 8.14
C GLU A 156 4.10 0.82 9.58
N MET A 157 4.50 1.69 10.52
CA MET A 157 3.92 1.65 11.87
C MET A 157 2.45 2.09 11.85
N ALA A 158 2.13 3.15 11.11
CA ALA A 158 0.75 3.57 10.87
C ALA A 158 -0.05 2.45 10.19
N THR A 159 0.59 1.68 9.30
CA THR A 159 0.03 0.49 8.69
C THR A 159 -0.49 -0.51 9.71
N LEU A 160 0.41 -0.89 10.62
CA LEU A 160 0.15 -1.91 11.61
C LEU A 160 -0.90 -1.44 12.63
N LEU A 161 -0.85 -0.16 13.03
CA LEU A 161 -1.79 0.41 13.99
C LEU A 161 -3.22 0.56 13.45
N ALA A 162 -3.39 0.65 12.14
CA ALA A 162 -4.71 0.66 11.49
C ALA A 162 -5.41 -0.71 11.46
N GLY A 163 -4.85 -1.75 12.11
CA GLY A 163 -5.47 -3.06 12.26
C GLY A 163 -4.70 -4.20 11.56
N GLY A 164 -3.38 -4.26 11.77
CA GLY A 164 -2.46 -5.18 11.09
C GLY A 164 -2.81 -6.68 11.16
N ALA A 165 -3.56 -7.14 10.16
CA ALA A 165 -3.34 -8.32 9.33
C ALA A 165 -4.39 -8.26 8.20
N GLY A 166 -4.30 -7.24 7.33
CA GLY A 166 -5.30 -6.99 6.28
C GLY A 166 -5.75 -5.53 6.15
N ALA A 167 -5.32 -4.63 7.06
CA ALA A 167 -5.47 -3.21 6.85
C ALA A 167 -4.53 -2.77 5.73
N LYS A 168 -5.07 -2.68 4.51
CA LYS A 168 -4.45 -1.96 3.40
C LYS A 168 -4.17 -0.55 3.86
N THR A 169 -2.93 -0.27 4.12
CA THR A 169 -2.48 1.09 4.35
C THR A 169 -1.75 1.56 3.14
N ASP A 170 -1.80 2.88 3.01
CA ASP A 170 -2.09 3.57 1.77
C ASP A 170 -0.90 3.69 0.81
N ASP A 171 0.00 2.74 0.96
CA ASP A 171 1.40 3.01 0.99
C ASP A 171 2.23 1.84 0.43
N GLY A 172 1.51 0.80 -0.02
CA GLY A 172 1.78 0.06 -1.25
C GLY A 172 1.10 0.67 -2.48
N LYS A 173 0.69 1.96 -2.45
CA LYS A 173 0.42 2.70 -3.68
C LYS A 173 1.74 2.79 -4.48
N LYS A 174 2.05 1.75 -5.30
CA LYS A 174 2.03 2.03 -6.74
C LYS A 174 0.76 2.84 -6.89
N LYS A 175 0.87 4.16 -6.95
CA LYS A 175 -0.16 5.03 -7.50
C LYS A 175 -1.47 4.25 -7.73
N GLU A 176 -2.29 4.07 -6.68
CA GLU A 176 -3.71 3.83 -6.91
C GLU A 176 -4.33 5.11 -7.52
N GLU A 177 -3.50 6.11 -7.84
CA GLU A 177 -3.63 6.99 -9.00
C GLU A 177 -4.10 6.30 -10.30
N TYR A 178 -4.26 4.96 -10.35
CA TYR A 178 -4.84 4.24 -11.48
C TYR A 178 -6.01 3.30 -11.15
N ASN A 179 -6.65 3.46 -9.98
CA ASN A 179 -7.86 2.71 -9.62
C ASN A 179 -9.12 3.61 -9.55
N PHE A 180 -9.14 4.77 -10.22
CA PHE A 180 -10.33 5.61 -10.38
C PHE A 180 -10.95 5.36 -11.75
N CYS A 181 -11.57 4.21 -11.93
CA CYS A 181 -11.94 3.76 -13.27
C CYS A 181 -13.38 3.24 -13.35
N PHE A 182 -13.85 3.15 -14.59
CA PHE A 182 -15.16 2.65 -14.96
C PHE A 182 -15.06 1.52 -15.98
N ALA A 183 -16.14 0.75 -16.12
CA ALA A 183 -16.29 -0.22 -17.19
C ALA A 183 -16.24 0.46 -18.59
N PRO A 184 -15.78 -0.22 -19.65
CA PRO A 184 -15.61 0.38 -20.99
C PRO A 184 -16.89 0.96 -21.59
N GLU A 185 -18.04 0.39 -21.25
CA GLU A 185 -19.37 0.79 -21.69
C GLU A 185 -19.99 1.91 -20.85
N ALA A 186 -19.34 2.33 -19.76
CA ALA A 186 -19.89 3.32 -18.85
C ALA A 186 -20.22 4.61 -19.62
N PRO A 187 -21.49 5.06 -19.60
CA PRO A 187 -21.95 6.18 -20.42
C PRO A 187 -21.51 7.51 -19.80
N VAL A 188 -20.79 8.33 -20.55
CA VAL A 188 -20.39 9.68 -20.13
C VAL A 188 -21.31 10.71 -20.76
N THR A 189 -21.83 11.64 -19.96
CA THR A 189 -22.79 12.65 -20.42
C THR A 189 -22.10 13.78 -21.19
N LEU A 190 -22.55 14.04 -22.40
CA LEU A 190 -22.08 15.11 -23.28
C LEU A 190 -22.87 16.40 -23.05
N LEU A 191 -22.41 17.52 -23.62
CA LEU A 191 -23.04 18.84 -23.47
C LEU A 191 -24.50 18.92 -23.92
N ASN A 192 -24.90 18.10 -24.89
CA ASN A 192 -26.26 18.06 -25.42
C ASN A 192 -27.18 17.10 -24.64
N GLY A 193 -26.72 16.56 -23.51
CA GLY A 193 -27.45 15.57 -22.71
C GLY A 193 -27.44 14.14 -23.28
N THR A 194 -26.82 13.91 -24.44
CA THR A 194 -26.60 12.54 -24.94
C THR A 194 -25.41 11.90 -24.23
N THR A 195 -25.32 10.57 -24.30
CA THR A 195 -24.21 9.83 -23.67
C THR A 195 -23.31 9.16 -24.70
N LYS A 196 -22.04 8.97 -24.33
CA LYS A 196 -21.05 8.24 -25.13
C LYS A 196 -20.26 7.29 -24.22
N PRO A 197 -20.01 6.03 -24.62
CA PRO A 197 -19.20 5.12 -23.82
C PRO A 197 -17.81 5.69 -23.54
N ILE A 198 -17.34 5.53 -22.30
CA ILE A 198 -16.04 6.05 -21.84
C ILE A 198 -14.88 5.57 -22.72
N ALA A 199 -14.93 4.31 -23.19
CA ALA A 199 -13.90 3.73 -24.06
C ALA A 199 -13.84 4.37 -25.47
N LYS A 200 -14.83 5.16 -25.87
CA LYS A 200 -14.89 5.84 -27.18
C LYS A 200 -14.53 7.33 -27.11
N LEU A 201 -14.25 7.85 -25.91
CA LEU A 201 -13.86 9.25 -25.72
C LEU A 201 -12.37 9.44 -26.00
N ASN A 202 -12.04 10.63 -26.50
CA ASN A 202 -10.67 11.00 -26.81
C ASN A 202 -10.27 12.29 -26.08
N VAL A 203 -8.97 12.46 -25.90
CA VAL A 203 -8.40 13.75 -25.47
C VAL A 203 -8.86 14.84 -26.43
N GLY A 204 -9.35 15.95 -25.87
CA GLY A 204 -9.91 17.06 -26.60
C GLY A 204 -11.44 17.05 -26.73
N ASP A 205 -12.11 15.90 -26.53
CA ASP A 205 -13.58 15.85 -26.47
C ASP A 205 -14.08 16.75 -25.33
N VAL A 206 -15.25 17.38 -25.54
CA VAL A 206 -15.89 18.25 -24.55
C VAL A 206 -17.13 17.54 -24.01
N ILE A 207 -17.17 17.37 -22.69
CA ILE A 207 -18.22 16.65 -21.97
C ILE A 207 -18.87 17.57 -20.93
N LEU A 208 -19.95 17.09 -20.31
CA LEU A 208 -20.61 17.80 -19.23
C LEU A 208 -19.82 17.59 -17.92
N GLY A 209 -19.31 18.68 -17.37
CA GLY A 209 -18.54 18.74 -16.15
C GLY A 209 -19.30 19.46 -15.03
N TYR A 210 -18.65 19.54 -13.87
CA TYR A 210 -19.16 20.25 -12.71
C TYR A 210 -18.10 21.19 -12.14
N ASP A 211 -18.49 22.42 -11.83
CA ASP A 211 -17.64 23.38 -11.14
C ASP A 211 -18.01 23.41 -9.65
N ALA A 212 -17.09 22.94 -8.80
CA ALA A 212 -17.29 22.89 -7.36
C ALA A 212 -17.33 24.28 -6.69
N THR A 213 -16.86 25.34 -7.38
CA THR A 213 -16.87 26.71 -6.86
C THR A 213 -18.22 27.37 -7.11
N THR A 214 -18.78 27.19 -8.31
CA THR A 214 -20.07 27.79 -8.69
C THR A 214 -21.25 26.86 -8.43
N HIS A 215 -20.99 25.58 -8.12
CA HIS A 215 -21.98 24.52 -7.97
C HIS A 215 -22.88 24.33 -9.21
N THR A 216 -22.33 24.58 -10.41
CA THR A 216 -23.06 24.49 -11.67
C THR A 216 -22.43 23.48 -12.63
N LEU A 217 -23.28 22.90 -13.48
CA LEU A 217 -22.82 22.11 -14.61
C LEU A 217 -22.21 23.03 -15.67
N VAL A 218 -21.01 22.69 -16.13
CA VAL A 218 -20.24 23.49 -17.07
C VAL A 218 -19.56 22.59 -18.11
N PRO A 219 -19.27 23.10 -19.32
CA PRO A 219 -18.42 22.36 -20.23
C PRO A 219 -17.03 22.09 -19.64
N THR A 220 -16.56 20.86 -19.78
CA THR A 220 -15.19 20.46 -19.43
C THR A 220 -14.54 19.69 -20.58
N ARG A 221 -13.24 19.90 -20.79
CA ARG A 221 -12.48 19.21 -21.84
C ARG A 221 -11.71 18.05 -21.24
N ILE A 222 -11.65 16.93 -21.96
CA ILE A 222 -10.82 15.78 -21.62
C ILE A 222 -9.36 16.10 -21.94
N THR A 223 -8.50 16.03 -20.93
CA THR A 223 -7.05 16.22 -21.04
C THR A 223 -6.26 14.91 -21.01
N GLY A 224 -6.88 13.83 -20.52
CA GLY A 224 -6.28 12.51 -20.46
C GLY A 224 -7.31 11.39 -20.58
N VAL A 225 -6.94 10.32 -21.28
CA VAL A 225 -7.70 9.06 -21.34
C VAL A 225 -6.72 7.95 -21.06
N GLN A 226 -7.04 7.08 -20.11
CA GLN A 226 -6.20 5.94 -19.76
C GLN A 226 -7.06 4.68 -19.64
N ALA A 227 -6.49 3.56 -20.08
CA ALA A 227 -7.08 2.24 -19.96
C ALA A 227 -6.16 1.36 -19.11
N HIS A 228 -6.73 0.63 -18.16
CA HIS A 228 -6.02 -0.25 -17.26
C HIS A 228 -6.49 -1.68 -17.43
N ALA A 229 -5.54 -2.57 -17.64
CA ALA A 229 -5.75 -4.01 -17.66
C ALA A 229 -5.40 -4.61 -16.28
N PRO A 230 -6.00 -5.77 -15.92
CA PRO A 230 -5.67 -6.46 -14.69
C PRO A 230 -4.18 -6.82 -14.65
N VAL A 231 -3.59 -6.74 -13.45
CA VAL A 231 -2.18 -7.06 -13.19
C VAL A 231 -2.15 -8.42 -12.51
N ALA A 232 -1.30 -9.32 -13.00
CA ALA A 232 -1.15 -10.66 -12.43
C ALA A 232 -0.90 -10.61 -10.90
N PRO A 233 -1.49 -11.51 -10.09
CA PRO A 233 -2.19 -12.74 -10.50
C PRO A 233 -3.66 -12.54 -10.93
N ASP A 234 -4.21 -11.34 -10.81
CA ASP A 234 -5.61 -11.08 -11.13
C ASP A 234 -5.85 -11.15 -12.64
N THR A 235 -6.94 -11.79 -13.04
CA THR A 235 -7.36 -11.91 -14.45
C THR A 235 -8.46 -10.93 -14.82
N GLN A 236 -9.10 -10.29 -13.83
CA GLN A 236 -10.19 -9.34 -14.00
C GLN A 236 -10.17 -8.29 -12.88
N ILE A 237 -10.75 -7.12 -13.14
CA ILE A 237 -10.88 -6.01 -12.20
C ILE A 237 -12.31 -5.99 -11.67
N GLY A 238 -12.48 -6.12 -10.35
CA GLY A 238 -13.78 -6.04 -9.69
C GLY A 238 -14.31 -4.61 -9.63
N LEU A 239 -15.61 -4.44 -9.87
CA LEU A 239 -16.34 -3.19 -9.68
C LEU A 239 -17.21 -3.27 -8.42
N SER A 240 -17.24 -2.18 -7.67
CA SER A 240 -18.22 -1.96 -6.62
C SER A 240 -19.40 -1.20 -7.21
N GLY A 241 -20.56 -1.34 -6.58
CA GLY A 241 -21.74 -0.60 -7.02
C GLY A 241 -22.63 -0.20 -5.88
N VAL A 242 -23.43 0.84 -6.14
CA VAL A 242 -24.41 1.38 -5.21
C VAL A 242 -25.77 1.42 -5.89
N TRP A 243 -26.77 0.88 -5.21
CA TRP A 243 -28.17 1.00 -5.62
C TRP A 243 -28.72 2.32 -5.11
N LEU A 244 -29.24 3.15 -6.01
CA LEU A 244 -29.66 4.51 -5.75
C LEU A 244 -31.17 4.66 -5.98
N THR A 245 -31.80 5.48 -5.16
CA THR A 245 -33.23 5.85 -5.26
C THR A 245 -33.39 7.37 -5.18
N PRO A 246 -34.34 7.99 -5.90
CA PRO A 246 -34.55 9.43 -5.85
C PRO A 246 -34.86 9.89 -4.42
N ALA A 247 -34.21 10.97 -3.96
CA ALA A 247 -34.44 11.49 -2.61
C ALA A 247 -35.86 12.06 -2.42
N GLU A 248 -36.48 12.57 -3.49
CA GLU A 248 -37.84 13.14 -3.46
C GLU A 248 -38.95 12.05 -3.49
N GLY A 249 -38.59 10.78 -3.48
CA GLY A 249 -39.47 9.62 -3.67
C GLY A 249 -40.29 9.13 -2.48
N LEU A 250 -40.43 9.91 -1.39
CA LEU A 250 -41.37 9.59 -0.29
C LEU A 250 -42.72 10.30 -0.43
N THR A 251 -42.93 11.10 -1.48
CA THR A 251 -44.19 11.82 -1.67
C THR A 251 -45.12 11.10 -2.65
N ALA A 252 -46.12 10.39 -2.09
CA ALA A 252 -47.39 9.99 -2.69
C ALA A 252 -47.44 9.27 -4.07
N ALA A 253 -46.32 8.81 -4.65
CA ALA A 253 -46.35 7.98 -5.86
C ALA A 253 -46.72 6.52 -5.51
N ARG A 254 -47.71 5.96 -6.22
CA ARG A 254 -48.18 4.56 -6.05
C ARG A 254 -47.15 3.50 -6.49
N THR A 255 -46.08 3.93 -7.14
CA THR A 255 -44.99 3.11 -7.66
C THR A 255 -43.68 3.73 -7.20
N LEU A 256 -42.90 2.99 -6.43
CA LEU A 256 -41.56 3.39 -6.06
C LEU A 256 -40.70 3.43 -7.34
N PRO A 257 -39.87 4.47 -7.54
CA PRO A 257 -38.92 4.50 -8.63
C PRO A 257 -38.03 3.24 -8.57
N GLU A 258 -37.78 2.60 -9.71
CA GLU A 258 -36.87 1.46 -9.74
C GLU A 258 -35.48 1.90 -9.28
N PRO A 259 -34.87 1.20 -8.31
CA PRO A 259 -33.50 1.49 -7.90
C PRO A 259 -32.55 1.34 -9.10
N MET A 260 -31.70 2.33 -9.30
CA MET A 260 -30.67 2.27 -10.34
C MET A 260 -29.35 1.77 -9.74
N LEU A 261 -28.55 1.05 -10.53
CA LEU A 261 -27.23 0.61 -10.13
C LEU A 261 -26.18 1.55 -10.74
N PHE A 262 -25.36 2.17 -9.90
CA PHE A 262 -24.17 2.89 -10.32
C PHE A 262 -22.91 2.07 -9.98
N GLU A 263 -22.01 1.88 -10.94
CA GLU A 263 -20.82 1.03 -10.79
C GLU A 263 -19.52 1.78 -11.12
N ALA A 264 -18.49 1.55 -10.31
CA ALA A 264 -17.11 1.98 -10.58
C ALA A 264 -16.13 1.08 -9.82
N THR A 265 -14.83 1.31 -9.98
CA THR A 265 -13.85 0.70 -9.09
C THR A 265 -14.05 1.17 -7.64
N PRO A 266 -13.71 0.35 -6.62
CA PRO A 266 -13.97 0.69 -5.21
C PRO A 266 -13.38 2.05 -4.78
N ASN A 267 -12.22 2.41 -5.32
CA ASN A 267 -11.53 3.63 -4.92
C ASN A 267 -12.02 4.87 -5.68
N HIS A 268 -12.96 4.73 -6.64
CA HIS A 268 -13.40 5.84 -7.47
C HIS A 268 -14.07 6.94 -6.63
N PRO A 269 -13.60 8.20 -6.69
CA PRO A 269 -14.14 9.26 -5.87
C PRO A 269 -15.48 9.78 -6.41
N VAL A 270 -16.49 9.77 -5.56
CA VAL A 270 -17.82 10.34 -5.82
C VAL A 270 -18.07 11.54 -4.92
N LEU A 271 -18.94 12.46 -5.35
CA LEU A 271 -19.38 13.59 -4.54
C LEU A 271 -20.58 13.19 -3.69
N THR A 272 -20.42 13.25 -2.37
CA THR A 272 -21.49 13.08 -1.38
C THR A 272 -21.87 14.41 -0.74
N ALA A 273 -22.97 14.45 0.02
CA ALA A 273 -23.33 15.62 0.84
C ALA A 273 -22.25 15.99 1.88
N THR A 274 -21.45 15.02 2.33
CA THR A 274 -20.32 15.24 3.25
C THR A 274 -19.00 15.55 2.53
N GLY A 275 -19.02 15.68 1.21
CA GLY A 275 -17.86 15.91 0.38
C GLY A 275 -17.41 14.66 -0.38
N ARG A 276 -16.15 14.63 -0.76
CA ARG A 276 -15.56 13.55 -1.56
C ARG A 276 -15.47 12.25 -0.76
N LYS A 277 -15.85 11.13 -1.38
CA LYS A 277 -15.72 9.79 -0.79
C LYS A 277 -15.42 8.71 -1.85
N PRO A 278 -14.61 7.68 -1.57
CA PRO A 278 -14.49 6.51 -2.44
C PRO A 278 -15.80 5.74 -2.55
N LEU A 279 -16.13 5.22 -3.73
CA LEU A 279 -17.39 4.49 -3.97
C LEU A 279 -17.56 3.28 -3.04
N GLY A 280 -16.47 2.55 -2.76
CA GLY A 280 -16.46 1.39 -1.86
C GLY A 280 -16.74 1.74 -0.39
N ASP A 281 -16.56 3.00 -0.01
CA ASP A 281 -16.81 3.50 1.35
C ASP A 281 -18.18 4.19 1.48
N VAL A 282 -18.97 4.22 0.40
CA VAL A 282 -20.32 4.80 0.39
C VAL A 282 -21.27 3.90 1.17
N GLN A 283 -22.02 4.49 2.09
CA GLN A 283 -22.92 3.78 2.99
C GLN A 283 -24.40 4.02 2.65
N THR A 284 -25.26 3.10 3.08
CA THR A 284 -26.72 3.27 2.96
C THR A 284 -27.17 4.57 3.63
N GLY A 285 -28.03 5.32 2.95
CA GLY A 285 -28.57 6.61 3.39
C GLY A 285 -27.76 7.83 2.94
N GLU A 286 -26.53 7.64 2.42
CA GLU A 286 -25.76 8.74 1.87
C GLU A 286 -26.38 9.27 0.56
N THR A 287 -26.10 10.54 0.27
CA THR A 287 -26.63 11.23 -0.91
C THR A 287 -25.56 11.34 -1.99
N LEU A 288 -25.88 10.90 -3.19
CA LEU A 288 -25.15 11.20 -4.42
C LEU A 288 -25.98 12.11 -5.32
N TYR A 289 -25.35 12.71 -6.33
CA TYR A 289 -26.00 13.68 -7.23
C TYR A 289 -26.09 13.13 -8.64
N ARG A 290 -27.31 13.07 -9.18
CA ARG A 290 -27.60 12.63 -10.54
C ARG A 290 -28.02 13.81 -11.40
N TYR A 291 -27.64 13.83 -12.65
CA TYR A 291 -28.10 14.76 -13.66
C TYR A 291 -29.47 14.35 -14.19
N GLU A 292 -30.46 15.20 -13.99
CA GLU A 292 -31.80 15.06 -14.54
C GLU A 292 -32.29 16.42 -15.05
N SER A 293 -32.82 16.42 -16.29
CA SER A 293 -33.48 17.59 -16.90
C SER A 293 -32.69 18.90 -16.81
N GLY A 294 -31.35 18.84 -16.92
CA GLY A 294 -30.50 20.04 -16.87
C GLY A 294 -29.96 20.39 -15.49
N THR A 295 -30.33 19.66 -14.44
CA THR A 295 -29.99 19.96 -13.04
C THR A 295 -29.45 18.75 -12.31
N LEU A 296 -28.71 18.97 -11.22
CA LEU A 296 -28.28 17.90 -10.31
C LEU A 296 -29.34 17.68 -9.24
N VAL A 297 -29.88 16.47 -9.17
CA VAL A 297 -30.88 16.04 -8.20
C VAL A 297 -30.27 15.03 -7.21
N PRO A 298 -30.66 15.08 -5.93
CA PRO A 298 -30.16 14.17 -4.91
C PRO A 298 -30.78 12.77 -5.03
N TYR A 299 -29.94 11.75 -4.88
CA TYR A 299 -30.30 10.34 -4.82
C TYR A 299 -29.73 9.72 -3.55
N HIS A 300 -30.54 8.91 -2.84
CA HIS A 300 -30.09 8.16 -1.67
C HIS A 300 -29.60 6.78 -2.03
N VAL A 301 -28.50 6.39 -1.41
CA VAL A 301 -27.94 5.03 -1.48
C VAL A 301 -28.86 4.09 -0.68
N ALA A 302 -29.58 3.23 -1.39
CA ALA A 302 -30.41 2.20 -0.78
C ALA A 302 -29.55 1.03 -0.28
N ARG A 303 -28.57 0.60 -1.09
CA ARG A 303 -27.73 -0.55 -0.78
C ARG A 303 -26.37 -0.48 -1.48
N PRO A 304 -25.24 -0.54 -0.74
CA PRO A 304 -23.93 -0.76 -1.34
C PRO A 304 -23.71 -2.23 -1.68
N SER A 305 -22.84 -2.49 -2.65
CA SER A 305 -22.43 -3.82 -3.10
C SER A 305 -20.92 -3.81 -3.30
N GLU A 306 -20.19 -4.59 -2.50
CA GLU A 306 -18.73 -4.67 -2.54
C GLU A 306 -18.21 -5.15 -3.90
N THR A 307 -18.91 -6.10 -4.52
CA THR A 307 -18.64 -6.57 -5.87
C THR A 307 -19.94 -6.77 -6.62
N THR A 308 -20.09 -6.14 -7.78
CA THR A 308 -21.23 -6.33 -8.69
C THR A 308 -20.84 -7.27 -9.83
N ARG A 309 -19.74 -6.95 -10.51
CA ARG A 309 -19.18 -7.73 -11.61
C ARG A 309 -17.69 -7.42 -11.79
N SER A 310 -17.05 -8.18 -12.65
CA SER A 310 -15.64 -8.00 -13.00
C SER A 310 -15.47 -7.79 -14.51
N VAL A 311 -14.49 -6.95 -14.87
CA VAL A 311 -14.19 -6.58 -16.26
C VAL A 311 -12.71 -6.76 -16.58
N ASN A 312 -12.38 -6.96 -17.86
CA ASN A 312 -11.01 -7.20 -18.30
C ASN A 312 -10.21 -5.91 -18.55
N VAL A 313 -10.89 -4.77 -18.61
CA VAL A 313 -10.29 -3.46 -18.80
C VAL A 313 -11.18 -2.41 -18.14
N VAL A 314 -10.57 -1.40 -17.56
CA VAL A 314 -11.26 -0.24 -17.01
C VAL A 314 -10.68 1.05 -17.58
N TYR A 315 -11.46 2.11 -17.61
CA TYR A 315 -11.09 3.40 -18.20
C TYR A 315 -11.20 4.51 -17.19
N THR A 316 -10.31 5.49 -17.29
CA THR A 316 -10.37 6.74 -16.54
C THR A 316 -10.16 7.93 -17.47
N LEU A 317 -10.77 9.05 -17.11
CA LEU A 317 -10.65 10.32 -17.81
C LEU A 317 -10.03 11.33 -16.84
N THR A 318 -9.21 12.24 -17.37
CA THR A 318 -8.83 13.47 -16.67
C THR A 318 -9.44 14.65 -17.42
N THR A 319 -9.98 15.60 -16.70
CA THR A 319 -10.68 16.76 -17.26
C THR A 319 -10.14 18.06 -16.69
N ASP A 320 -10.36 19.19 -17.39
CA ASP A 320 -9.92 20.50 -16.90
C ASP A 320 -10.57 20.92 -15.57
N ARG A 321 -11.79 20.40 -15.29
CA ARG A 321 -12.61 20.77 -14.13
C ARG A 321 -12.52 19.79 -12.97
N GLY A 322 -11.89 18.64 -13.13
CA GLY A 322 -11.78 17.64 -12.06
C GLY A 322 -13.04 16.81 -11.81
N ALA A 323 -14.14 17.08 -12.49
CA ALA A 323 -15.44 16.46 -12.25
C ALA A 323 -16.28 16.38 -13.52
N PHE A 324 -16.99 15.27 -13.68
CA PHE A 324 -17.81 14.95 -14.85
C PHE A 324 -18.93 13.98 -14.50
N LEU A 325 -19.76 13.63 -15.49
CA LEU A 325 -20.91 12.75 -15.31
C LEU A 325 -20.70 11.40 -15.97
N VAL A 326 -20.93 10.32 -15.21
CA VAL A 326 -20.94 8.93 -15.68
C VAL A 326 -22.24 8.28 -15.23
N ASP A 327 -23.00 7.69 -16.17
CA ASP A 327 -24.36 7.21 -15.93
C ASP A 327 -25.25 8.28 -15.29
N ASP A 328 -25.06 9.51 -15.77
CA ASP A 328 -25.62 10.75 -15.23
C ASP A 328 -25.25 11.05 -13.76
N MET A 329 -24.40 10.25 -13.12
CA MET A 329 -23.93 10.49 -11.76
C MET A 329 -22.70 11.38 -11.73
N LEU A 330 -22.67 12.32 -10.79
CA LEU A 330 -21.54 13.20 -10.57
C LEU A 330 -20.36 12.47 -9.91
N VAL A 331 -19.25 12.44 -10.63
CA VAL A 331 -18.00 11.81 -10.21
C VAL A 331 -16.82 12.77 -10.32
N LEU A 332 -15.74 12.43 -9.63
CA LEU A 332 -14.49 13.18 -9.62
C LEU A 332 -13.44 12.39 -10.40
N ASP A 333 -12.60 13.06 -11.18
CA ASP A 333 -11.55 12.36 -11.95
C ASP A 333 -10.34 11.94 -11.11
N LYS A 334 -10.16 12.56 -9.94
CA LYS A 334 -9.05 12.33 -9.02
C LYS A 334 -9.42 12.60 -7.60
#